data_AF-A0AAE0ITN0-F1
#
_entry.id   AF-A0AAE0ITN0-F1
#
_cell.length_a   1.000
_cell.length_b   1.000
_cell.length_c   1.000
_cell.angle_alpha   90.00
_cell.angle_beta   90.00
_cell.angle_gamma   90.00
#
_symmetry.space_group_name_H-M   'P 1'
#
loop_
_entity.id
_entity.type
_entity.pdbx_description
1 polymer ?
#
loop_
_entity_poly.entity_id
_entity_poly.type
_entity_poly.pdbx_seq_one_letter_code
_entity_poly.pdbx_strand_id
1 'polypeptide(L)'
;MDSAPRSETSSGSSSPRCDGKVDDNASVDSGFASGNSSTSSLPLISFTQAHLKHLNKQLETMEPMDILRVCKVLFPNLYQTTAFGLTGLATIDMLSKIQTDSPDSQPVDLIFLDTLYHFQETYDLVDRVRARYPNVKLHVFKPADTNTVAEFEGTYGEKLYEMSSELYDWIAKVEPQQRAYAELNVAAVLTGRRRSQGGQRGDIGVIEIDEERGIVKINPLVNWSFQQVKSYITENNVPYNALLDRGYKSIGDWHSTSPVGEGEDERAGRWKGQDKTECGIHNKKSRYAQYIANIERGTQQVSAV
;
A
#
# COMPACT_ATOMS: atom_id res chain seq x y z
N MET A 1 13.37 86.54 -7.02
CA MET A 1 14.25 85.34 -6.95
C MET A 1 13.40 84.23 -6.37
N ASP A 2 12.26 83.96 -6.99
CA ASP A 2 12.04 82.98 -8.08
C ASP A 2 11.85 81.57 -7.51
N SER A 3 10.77 80.83 -7.74
CA SER A 3 9.38 81.06 -8.14
C SER A 3 8.69 79.71 -7.90
N ALA A 4 7.48 79.70 -7.33
CA ALA A 4 6.65 78.50 -7.02
C ALA A 4 5.96 77.93 -8.31
N PRO A 5 5.06 76.89 -8.30
CA PRO A 5 3.87 76.71 -7.43
C PRO A 5 3.66 75.26 -6.87
N ARG A 6 3.06 75.03 -5.68
CA ARG A 6 1.60 74.85 -5.32
C ARG A 6 0.85 73.89 -6.27
N SER A 7 0.10 72.88 -5.81
CA SER A 7 -1.12 73.01 -4.99
C SER A 7 -1.59 71.71 -4.27
N GLU A 8 -2.33 71.91 -3.18
CA GLU A 8 -3.14 70.97 -2.41
C GLU A 8 -4.32 70.37 -3.20
N THR A 9 -4.88 69.23 -2.76
CA THR A 9 -6.33 69.04 -2.57
C THR A 9 -6.63 67.84 -1.66
N SER A 10 -7.61 68.04 -0.77
CA SER A 10 -8.27 67.05 0.09
C SER A 10 -9.19 66.10 -0.67
N SER A 11 -9.42 64.90 -0.14
CA SER A 11 -10.78 64.33 -0.04
C SER A 11 -10.79 63.09 0.85
N GLY A 12 -11.62 63.15 1.90
CA GLY A 12 -12.20 61.96 2.52
C GLY A 12 -13.45 61.55 1.75
N SER A 13 -13.71 60.25 1.72
CA SER A 13 -15.04 59.64 1.48
C SER A 13 -14.86 58.13 1.65
N SER A 14 -15.23 57.58 2.81
CA SER A 14 -16.50 56.86 3.01
C SER A 14 -16.61 55.57 2.20
N SER A 15 -16.51 54.45 2.93
CA SER A 15 -16.81 53.09 2.49
C SER A 15 -18.17 52.99 1.79
N PRO A 16 -18.31 52.24 0.69
CA PRO A 16 -19.62 51.86 0.20
C PRO A 16 -20.17 50.71 1.05
N ARG A 17 -21.23 51.02 1.81
CA ARG A 17 -22.21 50.03 2.27
C ARG A 17 -22.94 49.51 1.03
N CYS A 18 -22.96 48.20 0.87
CA CYS A 18 -23.93 47.52 0.01
C CYS A 18 -24.95 46.85 0.93
N ASP A 19 -26.08 47.53 1.14
CA ASP A 19 -27.30 46.92 1.67
C ASP A 19 -27.96 46.12 0.53
N GLY A 20 -28.05 44.80 0.72
CA GLY A 20 -28.70 43.87 -0.20
C GLY A 20 -29.39 42.76 0.59
N LYS A 21 -30.71 42.92 0.72
CA LYS A 21 -31.77 42.01 1.19
C LYS A 21 -31.36 40.56 1.52
N VAL A 22 -31.67 40.17 2.76
CA VAL A 22 -31.73 38.78 3.23
C VAL A 22 -33.01 38.15 2.66
N ASP A 23 -32.86 37.16 1.79
CA ASP A 23 -33.93 36.21 1.46
C ASP A 23 -33.78 34.98 2.36
N ASP A 24 -34.72 34.83 3.29
CA ASP A 24 -34.95 33.64 4.10
C ASP A 24 -35.54 32.52 3.22
N ASN A 25 -34.71 31.53 2.86
CA ASN A 25 -35.07 30.09 2.80
C ASN A 25 -34.05 29.29 1.97
N ALA A 26 -33.08 28.70 2.66
CA ALA A 26 -32.56 27.38 2.32
C ALA A 26 -31.92 26.80 3.59
N SER A 27 -32.66 25.91 4.25
CA SER A 27 -32.23 25.15 5.40
C SER A 27 -30.99 24.32 5.09
N VAL A 28 -29.81 24.81 5.50
CA VAL A 28 -28.62 23.97 5.60
C VAL A 28 -28.66 23.33 6.99
N ASP A 29 -29.28 22.16 7.05
CA ASP A 29 -29.39 21.34 8.25
C ASP A 29 -27.99 20.88 8.68
N SER A 30 -27.33 21.69 9.49
CA SER A 30 -26.08 21.34 10.16
C SER A 30 -26.41 20.57 11.43
N GLY A 31 -26.79 19.31 11.24
CA GLY A 31 -26.93 18.34 12.32
C GLY A 31 -25.58 18.09 12.98
N PHE A 32 -25.36 18.75 14.11
CA PHE A 32 -24.34 18.37 15.08
C PHE A 32 -24.61 16.93 15.55
N ALA A 33 -23.78 15.99 15.11
CA ALA A 33 -23.63 14.70 15.75
C ALA A 33 -22.36 14.73 16.61
N SER A 34 -22.61 14.83 17.91
CA SER A 34 -21.79 14.59 19.08
C SER A 34 -20.44 13.90 18.86
N GLY A 35 -19.40 14.52 19.43
CA GLY A 35 -18.02 14.04 19.39
C GLY A 35 -17.84 12.68 20.05
N ASN A 36 -17.36 11.73 19.25
CA ASN A 36 -16.41 10.74 19.72
C ASN A 36 -15.01 11.28 19.40
N SER A 37 -14.25 11.61 20.43
CA SER A 37 -12.81 11.84 20.31
C SER A 37 -12.14 10.48 20.12
N SER A 38 -12.14 9.98 18.87
CA SER A 38 -11.10 9.08 18.43
C SER A 38 -10.02 9.95 17.79
N THR A 39 -8.79 9.81 18.26
CA THR A 39 -7.60 10.32 17.58
C THR A 39 -7.37 9.54 16.28
N SER A 40 -8.38 9.50 15.41
CA SER A 40 -8.23 9.09 14.03
C SER A 40 -7.64 10.29 13.32
N SER A 41 -6.31 10.32 13.22
CA SER A 41 -5.65 11.21 12.26
C SER A 41 -6.28 10.94 10.89
N LEU A 42 -6.88 11.95 10.27
CA LEU A 42 -7.38 11.84 8.90
C LEU A 42 -6.26 11.28 8.00
N PRO A 43 -6.59 10.43 7.01
CA PRO A 43 -5.58 9.93 6.08
C PRO A 43 -4.88 11.14 5.43
N LEU A 44 -3.55 11.08 5.31
CA LEU A 44 -2.76 12.20 4.78
C LEU A 44 -3.22 12.59 3.37
N ILE A 45 -3.78 11.64 2.63
CA ILE A 45 -4.35 11.81 1.30
C ILE A 45 -5.78 11.27 1.32
N SER A 46 -6.72 12.07 0.81
CA SER A 46 -8.11 11.64 0.61
C SER A 46 -8.56 11.97 -0.81
N PHE A 47 -9.35 11.08 -1.40
CA PHE A 47 -9.93 11.25 -2.72
C PHE A 47 -11.44 11.21 -2.66
N THR A 48 -12.09 12.09 -3.42
CA THR A 48 -13.49 11.86 -3.79
C THR A 48 -13.55 10.70 -4.78
N GLN A 49 -14.67 9.99 -4.81
CA GLN A 49 -14.86 8.89 -5.76
C GLN A 49 -14.68 9.33 -7.22
N ALA A 50 -15.08 10.57 -7.54
CA ALA A 50 -14.92 11.14 -8.87
C ALA A 50 -13.44 11.36 -9.23
N HIS A 51 -12.63 11.89 -8.31
CA HIS A 51 -11.19 12.07 -8.52
C HIS A 51 -10.47 10.73 -8.66
N LEU A 52 -10.78 9.76 -7.80
CA LEU A 52 -10.18 8.42 -7.87
C LEU A 52 -10.50 7.73 -9.20
N LYS A 53 -11.76 7.82 -9.65
CA LYS A 53 -12.20 7.28 -10.94
C LYS A 53 -11.49 7.98 -12.11
N HIS A 54 -11.34 9.31 -12.03
CA HIS A 54 -10.65 10.08 -13.06
C HIS A 54 -9.17 9.70 -13.15
N LEU A 55 -8.45 9.67 -12.02
CA LEU A 55 -7.04 9.29 -11.97
C LEU A 55 -6.80 7.88 -12.49
N ASN A 56 -7.61 6.91 -12.03
CA ASN A 56 -7.53 5.55 -12.56
C ASN A 56 -7.72 5.54 -14.09
N LYS A 57 -8.73 6.25 -14.62
CA LYS A 57 -8.97 6.32 -16.07
C LYS A 57 -7.76 6.89 -16.84
N GLN A 58 -7.07 7.89 -16.30
CA GLN A 58 -5.89 8.48 -16.96
C GLN A 58 -4.68 7.53 -16.90
N LEU A 59 -4.44 6.91 -15.74
CA LEU A 59 -3.29 6.04 -15.53
C LEU A 59 -3.44 4.68 -16.22
N GLU A 60 -4.68 4.23 -16.46
CA GLU A 60 -4.99 2.93 -17.07
C GLU A 60 -4.31 2.70 -18.42
N THR A 61 -4.12 3.78 -19.20
CA THR A 61 -3.52 3.73 -20.54
C THR A 61 -2.02 4.03 -20.56
N MET A 62 -1.39 4.25 -19.41
CA MET A 62 0.02 4.59 -19.31
C MET A 62 0.89 3.35 -19.14
N GLU A 63 2.15 3.45 -19.59
CA GLU A 63 3.16 2.45 -19.30
C GLU A 63 3.60 2.52 -17.82
N PRO A 64 4.03 1.42 -17.20
CA PRO A 64 4.38 1.40 -15.77
C PRO A 64 5.42 2.44 -15.36
N MET A 65 6.39 2.71 -16.24
CA MET A 65 7.42 3.73 -15.99
C MET A 65 6.82 5.12 -15.83
N ASP A 66 5.81 5.46 -16.64
CA ASP A 66 5.14 6.76 -16.58
C ASP A 66 4.20 6.84 -15.39
N ILE A 67 3.50 5.74 -15.05
CA ILE A 67 2.73 5.64 -13.80
C ILE A 67 3.64 5.92 -12.61
N LEU A 68 4.82 5.31 -12.56
CA LEU A 68 5.79 5.51 -11.47
C LEU A 68 6.29 6.96 -11.38
N ARG A 69 6.59 7.60 -12.52
CA ARG A 69 6.98 9.02 -12.57
C ARG A 69 5.87 9.92 -12.03
N VAL A 70 4.62 9.71 -12.48
CA VAL A 70 3.46 10.47 -12.00
C VAL A 70 3.28 10.26 -10.49
N CYS A 71 3.38 9.02 -10.01
CA CYS A 71 3.19 8.71 -8.59
C CYS A 71 4.26 9.33 -7.70
N LYS A 72 5.53 9.37 -8.13
CA LYS A 72 6.62 10.05 -7.41
C LYS A 72 6.37 11.55 -7.23
N VAL A 73 5.66 12.18 -8.16
CA VAL A 73 5.31 13.61 -8.08
C VAL A 73 4.04 13.83 -7.26
N LEU A 74 3.02 12.97 -7.45
CA LEU A 74 1.70 13.17 -6.87
C LEU A 74 1.62 12.80 -5.40
N PHE A 75 2.36 11.76 -4.97
CA PHE A 75 2.21 11.17 -3.66
C PHE A 75 3.39 11.49 -2.74
N PRO A 76 3.19 12.25 -1.65
CA PRO A 76 4.22 12.42 -0.63
C PRO A 76 4.44 11.11 0.13
N ASN A 77 5.60 10.97 0.78
CA ASN A 77 5.95 9.80 1.61
C ASN A 77 5.57 8.47 0.95
N LEU A 78 5.95 8.32 -0.32
CA LEU A 78 5.71 7.16 -1.15
C LEU A 78 6.76 6.08 -0.84
N TYR A 79 6.28 4.89 -0.52
CA TYR A 79 7.12 3.71 -0.33
C TYR A 79 6.75 2.62 -1.33
N GLN A 80 7.58 1.60 -1.46
CA GLN A 80 7.19 0.34 -2.08
C GLN A 80 7.11 -0.76 -1.02
N THR A 81 5.96 -1.42 -0.89
CA THR A 81 5.87 -2.65 -0.09
C THR A 81 6.18 -3.84 -0.99
N THR A 82 7.14 -4.67 -0.60
CA THR A 82 7.59 -5.80 -1.42
C THR A 82 7.87 -7.04 -0.59
N ALA A 83 7.49 -8.19 -1.13
CA ALA A 83 7.95 -9.52 -0.69
C ALA A 83 8.95 -10.11 -1.71
N PHE A 84 9.55 -9.25 -2.54
CA PHE A 84 10.51 -9.58 -3.59
C PHE A 84 9.99 -10.57 -4.65
N GLY A 85 8.67 -10.59 -4.89
CA GLY A 85 8.08 -11.22 -6.06
C GLY A 85 8.45 -10.45 -7.34
N LEU A 86 8.40 -11.13 -8.50
CA LEU A 86 8.87 -10.58 -9.78
C LEU A 86 8.32 -9.20 -10.12
N THR A 87 7.04 -8.96 -9.88
CA THR A 87 6.42 -7.65 -10.15
C THR A 87 7.01 -6.56 -9.27
N GLY A 88 7.20 -6.85 -7.97
CA GLY A 88 7.86 -5.91 -7.07
C GLY A 88 9.30 -5.63 -7.48
N LEU A 89 10.04 -6.67 -7.89
CA LEU A 89 11.42 -6.51 -8.38
C LEU A 89 11.50 -5.64 -9.64
N ALA A 90 10.58 -5.82 -10.58
CA ALA A 90 10.49 -4.96 -11.77
C ALA A 90 10.24 -3.50 -11.37
N THR A 91 9.36 -3.26 -10.39
CA THR A 91 9.13 -1.91 -9.86
C THR A 91 10.39 -1.31 -9.22
N ILE A 92 11.15 -2.08 -8.43
CA ILE A 92 12.41 -1.61 -7.82
C ILE A 92 13.39 -1.16 -8.90
N ASP A 93 13.56 -1.97 -9.95
CA ASP A 93 14.47 -1.68 -11.06
C ASP A 93 14.05 -0.43 -11.85
N MET A 94 12.75 -0.31 -12.17
CA MET A 94 12.19 0.87 -12.83
C MET A 94 12.41 2.14 -11.99
N LEU A 95 12.15 2.08 -10.68
CA LEU A 95 12.40 3.19 -9.76
C LEU A 95 13.88 3.58 -9.71
N SER A 96 14.78 2.60 -9.71
CA SER A 96 16.23 2.85 -9.72
C SER A 96 16.68 3.56 -11.00
N LYS A 97 16.07 3.22 -12.16
CA LYS A 97 16.32 3.91 -13.42
C LYS A 97 15.78 5.34 -13.40
N ILE A 98 14.55 5.53 -12.91
CA ILE A 98 13.99 6.88 -12.72
C ILE A 98 14.86 7.73 -11.78
N GLN A 99 15.40 7.13 -10.72
CA GLN A 99 16.31 7.83 -9.81
C GLN A 99 17.62 8.23 -10.50
N THR A 100 18.13 7.41 -11.41
CA THR A 100 19.30 7.75 -12.24
C THR A 100 18.99 8.95 -13.15
N ASP A 101 17.80 8.97 -13.76
CA ASP A 101 17.35 10.07 -14.63
C ASP A 101 17.06 11.37 -13.86
N SER A 102 16.77 11.28 -12.56
CA SER A 102 16.42 12.41 -11.69
C SER A 102 17.07 12.28 -10.31
N PRO A 103 18.40 12.51 -10.21
CA PRO A 103 19.16 12.29 -8.98
C PRO A 103 18.71 13.14 -7.79
N ASP A 104 18.16 14.33 -8.05
CA ASP A 104 17.67 15.26 -7.02
C ASP A 104 16.31 14.84 -6.45
N SER A 105 15.61 13.87 -7.08
CA SER A 105 14.35 13.36 -6.56
C SER A 105 14.58 12.44 -5.35
N GLN A 106 13.66 12.43 -4.40
CA GLN A 106 13.75 11.50 -3.28
C GLN A 106 13.62 10.05 -3.77
N PRO A 107 14.51 9.12 -3.35
CA PRO A 107 14.35 7.71 -3.66
C PRO A 107 13.08 7.16 -2.97
N VAL A 108 12.48 6.14 -3.60
CA VAL A 108 11.34 5.43 -3.01
C VAL A 108 11.88 4.27 -2.22
N ASP A 109 11.80 4.37 -0.89
CA ASP A 109 12.26 3.34 0.03
C ASP A 109 11.38 2.09 0.01
N LEU A 110 11.96 0.96 0.41
CA LEU A 110 11.28 -0.34 0.43
C LEU A 110 10.83 -0.71 1.85
N ILE A 111 9.65 -1.30 1.96
CA ILE A 111 9.14 -1.94 3.17
C ILE A 111 9.05 -3.44 2.89
N PHE A 112 9.75 -4.23 3.69
CA PHE A 112 9.66 -5.70 3.71
C PHE A 112 9.14 -6.17 5.05
N LEU A 113 8.15 -7.05 5.01
CA LEU A 113 7.60 -7.70 6.19
C LEU A 113 8.27 -9.07 6.32
N ASP A 114 9.20 -9.18 7.26
CA ASP A 114 9.85 -10.43 7.60
C ASP A 114 8.95 -11.19 8.57
N THR A 115 8.24 -12.19 8.03
CA THR A 115 7.32 -13.03 8.81
C THR A 115 8.05 -14.00 9.73
N LEU A 116 9.39 -14.09 9.63
CA LEU A 116 10.25 -15.13 10.22
C LEU A 116 10.15 -16.49 9.53
N TYR A 117 9.15 -16.69 8.67
CA TYR A 117 8.86 -17.96 7.99
C TYR A 117 9.08 -17.89 6.47
N HIS A 118 9.84 -16.91 5.97
CA HIS A 118 10.26 -16.89 4.56
C HIS A 118 11.24 -18.03 4.24
N PHE A 119 11.30 -18.43 2.97
CA PHE A 119 12.36 -19.32 2.48
C PHE A 119 13.74 -18.67 2.59
N GLN A 120 14.79 -19.48 2.76
CA GLN A 120 16.18 -19.01 2.73
C GLN A 120 16.50 -18.30 1.41
N GLU A 121 16.02 -18.81 0.27
CA GLU A 121 16.22 -18.17 -1.03
C GLU A 121 15.58 -16.78 -1.14
N THR A 122 14.59 -16.47 -0.29
CA THR A 122 14.02 -15.11 -0.19
C THR A 122 14.96 -14.18 0.55
N TYR A 123 15.56 -14.63 1.67
CA TYR A 123 16.58 -13.85 2.39
C TYR A 123 17.83 -13.62 1.52
N ASP A 124 18.31 -14.66 0.83
CA ASP A 124 19.45 -14.54 -0.10
C ASP A 124 19.14 -13.55 -1.25
N LEU A 125 17.89 -13.50 -1.71
CA LEU A 125 17.44 -12.50 -2.67
C LEU A 125 17.42 -11.10 -2.06
N VAL A 126 16.97 -10.92 -0.82
CA VAL A 126 17.00 -9.62 -0.13
C VAL A 126 18.40 -9.04 -0.15
N ASP A 127 19.41 -9.84 0.17
CA ASP A 127 20.81 -9.39 0.18
C ASP A 127 21.32 -9.04 -1.21
N ARG A 128 20.96 -9.82 -2.25
CA ARG A 128 21.30 -9.48 -3.64
C ARG A 128 20.61 -8.20 -4.11
N VAL A 129 19.36 -7.95 -3.70
CA VAL A 129 18.63 -6.71 -4.02
C VAL A 129 19.28 -5.52 -3.33
N ARG A 130 19.66 -5.63 -2.04
CA ARG A 130 20.41 -4.59 -1.33
C ARG A 130 21.74 -4.27 -2.02
N ALA A 131 22.48 -5.29 -2.45
CA ALA A 131 23.74 -5.10 -3.16
C ALA A 131 23.55 -4.46 -4.55
N ARG A 132 22.46 -4.81 -5.26
CA ARG A 132 22.15 -4.28 -6.59
C ARG A 132 21.65 -2.83 -6.55
N TYR A 133 20.88 -2.47 -5.52
CA TYR A 133 20.24 -1.15 -5.37
C TYR A 133 20.66 -0.48 -4.05
N PRO A 134 21.96 -0.13 -3.87
CA PRO A 134 22.51 0.30 -2.58
C PRO A 134 21.97 1.65 -2.08
N ASN A 135 21.41 2.46 -2.97
CA ASN A 135 20.85 3.78 -2.65
C ASN A 135 19.37 3.73 -2.25
N VAL A 136 18.78 2.54 -2.15
CA VAL A 136 17.39 2.36 -1.75
C VAL A 136 17.37 1.75 -0.35
N LYS A 137 16.82 2.46 0.64
CA LYS A 137 16.77 1.94 1.99
C LYS A 137 15.67 0.87 2.10
N LEU A 138 16.03 -0.26 2.71
CA LEU A 138 15.10 -1.34 3.01
C LEU A 138 14.75 -1.32 4.50
N HIS A 139 13.50 -0.96 4.81
CA HIS A 139 12.91 -1.04 6.13
C HIS A 139 12.33 -2.43 6.34
N VAL A 140 12.80 -3.14 7.37
CA VAL A 140 12.36 -4.51 7.68
C VAL A 140 11.54 -4.48 8.96
N PHE A 141 10.29 -4.95 8.87
CA PHE A 141 9.39 -5.08 10.00
C PHE A 141 9.09 -6.55 10.27
N LYS A 142 9.17 -6.93 11.54
CA LYS A 142 8.93 -8.27 12.06
C LYS A 142 7.71 -8.28 12.99
N PRO A 143 7.10 -9.44 13.28
CA PRO A 143 6.14 -9.56 14.37
C PRO A 143 6.71 -8.95 15.67
N ALA A 144 5.89 -8.15 16.36
CA ALA A 144 6.31 -7.40 17.54
C ALA A 144 6.97 -8.32 18.59
N ASP A 145 8.02 -7.81 19.24
CA ASP A 145 8.76 -8.50 20.30
C ASP A 145 9.36 -9.88 19.92
N THR A 146 9.48 -10.16 18.61
CA THR A 146 10.05 -11.43 18.11
C THR A 146 11.06 -11.17 16.99
N ASN A 147 12.22 -11.79 17.06
CA ASN A 147 13.28 -11.70 16.05
C ASN A 147 13.59 -13.02 15.37
N THR A 148 13.20 -14.14 15.99
CA THR A 148 13.44 -15.51 15.52
C THR A 148 12.18 -16.37 15.62
N VAL A 149 12.13 -17.45 14.83
CA VAL A 149 11.04 -18.44 14.90
C VAL A 149 10.91 -19.01 16.31
N ALA A 150 12.01 -19.28 17.01
CA ALA A 150 11.99 -19.81 18.37
C ALA A 150 11.32 -18.85 19.38
N GLU A 151 11.55 -17.55 19.27
CA GLU A 151 10.88 -16.54 20.11
C GLU A 151 9.39 -16.42 19.77
N PHE A 152 9.06 -16.46 18.47
CA PHE A 152 7.68 -16.44 18.00
C PHE A 152 6.89 -17.65 18.52
N GLU A 153 7.44 -18.84 18.38
CA GLU A 153 6.80 -20.09 18.83
C GLU A 153 6.79 -20.21 20.36
N GLY A 154 7.81 -19.68 21.04
CA GLY A 154 7.81 -19.59 22.51
C GLY A 154 6.70 -18.69 23.05
N THR A 155 6.29 -17.67 22.30
CA THR A 155 5.25 -16.71 22.71
C THR A 155 3.86 -17.15 22.29
N TYR A 156 3.70 -17.59 21.03
CA TYR A 156 2.40 -17.84 20.41
C TYR A 156 2.09 -19.32 20.16
N GLY A 157 3.03 -20.21 20.48
CA GLY A 157 2.93 -21.65 20.24
C GLY A 157 3.52 -22.08 18.90
N GLU A 158 4.01 -23.33 18.85
CA GLU A 158 4.51 -23.95 17.64
C GLU A 158 3.42 -24.02 16.57
N LYS A 159 3.81 -23.78 15.31
CA LYS A 159 2.94 -23.92 14.14
C LYS A 159 1.60 -23.19 14.24
N LEU A 160 1.60 -21.97 14.78
CA LEU A 160 0.40 -21.13 14.85
C LEU A 160 -0.35 -21.02 13.50
N TYR A 161 0.37 -21.06 12.38
CA TYR A 161 -0.20 -21.04 11.03
C TYR A 161 -1.10 -22.24 10.71
N GLU A 162 -0.94 -23.39 11.38
CA GLU A 162 -1.84 -24.55 11.30
C GLU A 162 -3.01 -24.43 12.30
N MET A 163 -2.74 -23.87 13.48
CA MET A 163 -3.72 -23.80 14.58
C MET A 163 -4.74 -22.67 14.41
N SER A 164 -4.29 -21.51 13.92
CA SER A 164 -5.12 -20.34 13.67
C SER A 164 -4.48 -19.47 12.59
N SER A 165 -4.86 -19.72 11.34
CA SER A 165 -4.27 -19.05 10.17
C SER A 165 -4.51 -17.53 10.18
N GLU A 166 -5.64 -17.11 10.75
CA GLU A 166 -6.10 -15.72 10.89
C GLU A 166 -5.28 -14.97 11.92
N LEU A 167 -5.00 -15.61 13.08
CA LEU A 167 -4.16 -15.04 14.12
C LEU A 167 -2.71 -14.97 13.66
N TYR A 168 -2.21 -16.01 13.00
CA TYR A 168 -0.89 -15.99 12.37
C TYR A 168 -0.77 -14.84 11.35
N ASP A 169 -1.72 -14.71 10.43
CA ASP A 169 -1.72 -13.62 9.45
C ASP A 169 -1.75 -12.24 10.12
N TRP A 170 -2.50 -12.10 11.22
CA TRP A 170 -2.52 -10.84 11.97
C TRP A 170 -1.14 -10.52 12.56
N ILE A 171 -0.60 -11.42 13.38
CA ILE A 171 0.64 -11.19 14.13
C ILE A 171 1.85 -11.10 13.19
N ALA A 172 1.99 -12.02 12.25
CA ALA A 172 3.18 -12.09 11.41
C ALA A 172 3.17 -11.10 10.24
N LYS A 173 2.00 -10.55 9.87
CA LYS A 173 1.87 -9.75 8.62
C LYS A 173 1.10 -8.46 8.79
N VAL A 174 -0.13 -8.51 9.33
CA VAL A 174 -0.99 -7.32 9.34
C VAL A 174 -0.54 -6.30 10.38
N GLU A 175 -0.23 -6.72 11.61
CA GLU A 175 0.28 -5.84 12.66
C GLU A 175 1.61 -5.20 12.24
N PRO A 176 2.63 -5.95 11.77
CA PRO A 176 3.90 -5.35 11.35
C PRO A 176 3.73 -4.37 10.19
N GLN A 177 2.78 -4.62 9.29
CA GLN A 177 2.44 -3.70 8.21
C GLN A 177 1.85 -2.39 8.74
N GLN A 178 0.86 -2.47 9.63
CA GLN A 178 0.21 -1.28 10.21
C GLN A 178 1.22 -0.46 11.00
N ARG A 179 2.06 -1.11 11.79
CA ARG A 179 3.15 -0.46 12.52
C ARG A 179 4.18 0.17 11.60
N ALA A 180 4.58 -0.50 10.52
CA ALA A 180 5.46 0.08 9.50
C ALA A 180 4.88 1.36 8.90
N TYR A 181 3.58 1.36 8.57
CA TYR A 181 2.92 2.51 7.98
C TYR A 181 2.83 3.69 8.95
N ALA A 182 2.57 3.42 10.23
CA ALA A 182 2.55 4.44 11.28
C ALA A 182 3.95 5.02 11.56
N GLU A 183 4.95 4.17 11.83
CA GLU A 183 6.32 4.60 12.17
C GLU A 183 6.99 5.38 11.04
N LEU A 184 6.73 4.99 9.78
CA LEU A 184 7.30 5.63 8.60
C LEU A 184 6.44 6.78 8.04
N ASN A 185 5.30 7.08 8.66
CA ASN A 185 4.31 8.08 8.19
C ASN A 185 3.96 7.89 6.70
N VAL A 186 3.68 6.65 6.32
CA VAL A 186 3.41 6.25 4.93
C VAL A 186 2.09 6.85 4.46
N ALA A 187 2.12 7.57 3.34
CA ALA A 187 0.90 8.09 2.74
C ALA A 187 0.44 7.23 1.56
N ALA A 188 1.39 6.66 0.82
CA ALA A 188 1.12 5.82 -0.34
C ALA A 188 2.13 4.67 -0.46
N VAL A 189 1.67 3.54 -0.99
CA VAL A 189 2.52 2.38 -1.28
C VAL A 189 2.35 1.86 -2.69
N LEU A 190 3.47 1.60 -3.35
CA LEU A 190 3.52 0.78 -4.55
C LEU A 190 3.43 -0.71 -4.14
N THR A 191 2.63 -1.48 -4.86
CA THR A 191 2.48 -2.93 -4.65
C THR A 191 2.75 -3.72 -5.93
N GLY A 192 3.10 -5.00 -5.78
CA GLY A 192 3.32 -5.92 -6.90
C GLY A 192 2.06 -6.68 -7.36
N ARG A 193 0.85 -6.15 -7.12
CA ARG A 193 -0.42 -6.80 -7.54
C ARG A 193 -0.70 -6.52 -9.02
N ARG A 194 -1.22 -7.53 -9.73
CA ARG A 194 -1.63 -7.45 -11.15
C ARG A 194 -2.95 -8.16 -11.37
N ARG A 195 -3.75 -7.72 -12.35
CA ARG A 195 -5.04 -8.38 -12.67
C ARG A 195 -4.87 -9.79 -13.17
N SER A 196 -3.78 -10.05 -13.91
CA SER A 196 -3.46 -11.39 -14.44
C SER A 196 -3.19 -12.44 -13.35
N GLN A 197 -3.12 -12.05 -12.08
CA GLN A 197 -2.96 -12.95 -10.95
C GLN A 197 -4.29 -13.55 -10.45
N GLY A 198 -5.42 -13.13 -11.04
CA GLY A 198 -6.73 -13.71 -10.80
C GLY A 198 -7.33 -13.44 -9.41
N GLY A 199 -8.39 -14.18 -9.09
CA GLY A 199 -9.12 -14.03 -7.83
C GLY A 199 -9.60 -12.60 -7.59
N GLN A 200 -9.42 -12.10 -6.37
CA GLN A 200 -9.80 -10.73 -5.99
C GLN A 200 -8.95 -9.64 -6.68
N ARG A 201 -7.87 -10.02 -7.37
CA ARG A 201 -7.00 -9.08 -8.09
C ARG A 201 -7.52 -8.73 -9.48
N GLY A 202 -8.46 -9.49 -10.03
CA GLY A 202 -8.96 -9.32 -11.40
C GLY A 202 -9.54 -7.93 -11.68
N ASP A 203 -10.11 -7.27 -10.66
CA ASP A 203 -10.83 -6.00 -10.79
C ASP A 203 -10.12 -4.81 -10.13
N ILE A 204 -8.86 -4.95 -9.75
CA ILE A 204 -8.14 -3.88 -9.05
C ILE A 204 -7.83 -2.70 -9.97
N GLY A 205 -7.86 -1.48 -9.46
CA GLY A 205 -7.42 -0.29 -10.18
C GLY A 205 -5.90 -0.11 -10.17
N VAL A 206 -5.40 0.87 -10.93
CA VAL A 206 -4.04 1.38 -10.74
C VAL A 206 -3.89 2.00 -9.35
N ILE A 207 -4.91 2.72 -8.88
CA ILE A 207 -4.97 3.33 -7.54
C ILE A 207 -6.17 2.77 -6.78
N GLU A 208 -5.92 2.30 -5.56
CA GLU A 208 -6.90 1.86 -4.56
C GLU A 208 -6.70 2.64 -3.25
N ILE A 209 -7.77 2.76 -2.45
CA ILE A 209 -7.71 3.36 -1.12
C ILE A 209 -7.85 2.24 -0.08
N ASP A 210 -6.89 2.17 0.83
CA ASP A 210 -6.98 1.34 2.02
C ASP A 210 -7.52 2.20 3.17
N GLU A 211 -8.85 2.25 3.31
CA GLU A 211 -9.52 3.04 4.34
C GLU A 211 -9.18 2.58 5.77
N GLU A 212 -8.94 1.27 5.97
CA GLU A 212 -8.58 0.70 7.27
C GLU A 212 -7.22 1.22 7.75
N ARG A 213 -6.26 1.34 6.83
CA ARG A 213 -4.90 1.81 7.14
C ARG A 213 -4.68 3.29 6.82
N GLY A 214 -5.65 3.95 6.18
CA GLY A 214 -5.57 5.35 5.80
C GLY A 214 -4.52 5.68 4.73
N ILE A 215 -4.20 4.73 3.83
CA ILE A 215 -3.16 4.90 2.81
C ILE A 215 -3.66 4.67 1.38
N VAL A 216 -2.93 5.21 0.42
CA VAL A 216 -3.13 4.95 -1.02
C VAL A 216 -2.33 3.72 -1.44
N LYS A 217 -2.95 2.76 -2.13
CA LYS A 217 -2.28 1.61 -2.74
C LYS A 217 -2.20 1.81 -4.24
N ILE A 218 -1.03 1.59 -4.83
CA ILE A 218 -0.75 1.83 -6.24
C ILE A 218 -0.19 0.56 -6.87
N ASN A 219 -0.77 0.14 -7.99
CA ASN A 219 -0.42 -1.06 -8.73
C ASN A 219 0.13 -0.68 -10.11
N PRO A 220 1.39 -0.23 -10.22
CA PRO A 220 1.93 0.34 -11.47
C PRO A 220 2.00 -0.67 -12.61
N LEU A 221 2.07 -1.97 -12.30
CA LEU A 221 2.13 -3.06 -13.27
C LEU A 221 0.77 -3.79 -13.36
N VAL A 222 -0.34 -3.14 -13.02
CA VAL A 222 -1.67 -3.78 -12.91
C VAL A 222 -2.09 -4.54 -14.17
N ASN A 223 -1.72 -4.01 -15.35
CA ASN A 223 -2.05 -4.56 -16.67
C ASN A 223 -1.02 -5.52 -17.25
N TRP A 224 0.13 -5.70 -16.58
CA TRP A 224 1.14 -6.63 -17.08
C TRP A 224 0.75 -8.08 -16.78
N SER A 225 0.86 -8.92 -17.80
CA SER A 225 0.86 -10.37 -17.68
C SER A 225 2.11 -10.86 -16.94
N PHE A 226 2.08 -12.12 -16.46
CA PHE A 226 3.26 -12.75 -15.88
C PHE A 226 4.43 -12.79 -16.86
N GLN A 227 4.14 -13.05 -18.14
CA GLN A 227 5.16 -13.12 -19.18
C GLN A 227 5.85 -11.77 -19.41
N GLN A 228 5.11 -10.65 -19.42
CA GLN A 228 5.71 -9.31 -19.53
C GLN A 228 6.64 -9.02 -18.36
N VAL A 229 6.23 -9.33 -17.12
CA VAL A 229 7.09 -9.17 -15.94
C VAL A 229 8.35 -10.05 -16.07
N LYS A 230 8.20 -11.32 -16.44
CA LYS A 230 9.33 -12.24 -16.59
C LYS A 230 10.32 -11.79 -17.68
N SER A 231 9.80 -11.33 -18.82
CA SER A 231 10.61 -10.76 -19.91
C SER A 231 11.40 -9.56 -19.41
N TYR A 232 10.75 -8.61 -18.73
CA TYR A 232 11.44 -7.44 -18.17
C TYR A 232 12.57 -7.82 -17.21
N ILE A 233 12.31 -8.74 -16.28
CA ILE A 233 13.32 -9.22 -15.31
C ILE A 233 14.52 -9.81 -16.02
N THR A 234 14.29 -10.60 -17.06
CA THR A 234 15.33 -11.25 -17.86
C THR A 234 16.14 -10.23 -18.67
N GLU A 235 15.46 -9.36 -19.43
CA GLU A 235 16.08 -8.35 -20.29
C GLU A 235 16.93 -7.35 -19.51
N ASN A 236 16.54 -7.05 -18.27
CA ASN A 236 17.21 -6.07 -17.42
C ASN A 236 18.16 -6.70 -16.38
N ASN A 237 18.33 -8.02 -16.41
CA ASN A 237 19.17 -8.77 -15.47
C ASN A 237 18.86 -8.44 -14.00
N VAL A 238 17.56 -8.34 -13.67
CA VAL A 238 17.10 -8.04 -12.31
C VAL A 238 17.24 -9.31 -11.46
N PRO A 239 17.85 -9.26 -10.27
CA PRO A 239 17.96 -10.43 -9.42
C PRO A 239 16.55 -10.91 -9.01
N TYR A 240 16.29 -12.21 -9.17
CA TYR A 240 15.02 -12.84 -8.78
C TYR A 240 15.22 -14.08 -7.91
N ASN A 241 14.15 -14.57 -7.30
CA ASN A 241 14.20 -15.69 -6.36
C ASN A 241 14.49 -17.01 -7.10
N ALA A 242 15.51 -17.76 -6.67
CA ALA A 242 15.93 -19.00 -7.30
C ALA A 242 14.83 -20.09 -7.29
N LEU A 243 13.86 -20.01 -6.38
CA LEU A 243 12.71 -20.92 -6.36
C LEU A 243 11.81 -20.78 -7.59
N LEU A 244 11.84 -19.64 -8.29
CA LEU A 244 11.09 -19.47 -9.53
C LEU A 244 11.45 -20.55 -10.56
N ASP A 245 12.74 -20.85 -10.71
CA ASP A 245 13.25 -21.86 -11.65
C ASP A 245 12.91 -23.29 -11.21
N ARG A 246 12.43 -23.46 -9.98
CA ARG A 246 11.92 -24.71 -9.41
C ARG A 246 10.38 -24.78 -9.43
N GLY A 247 9.72 -23.90 -10.18
CA GLY A 247 8.26 -23.90 -10.37
C GLY A 247 7.48 -23.03 -9.38
N TYR A 248 8.14 -22.25 -8.51
CA TYR A 248 7.45 -21.35 -7.57
C TYR A 248 7.15 -20.00 -8.22
N LYS A 249 5.99 -19.89 -8.90
CA LYS A 249 5.58 -18.64 -9.57
C LYS A 249 5.12 -17.53 -8.60
N SER A 250 4.71 -17.88 -7.37
CA SER A 250 4.28 -16.95 -6.32
C SER A 250 4.80 -17.42 -4.97
N ILE A 251 5.66 -16.62 -4.31
CA ILE A 251 6.43 -17.03 -3.13
C ILE A 251 6.00 -16.22 -1.89
N GLY A 252 5.93 -16.88 -0.75
CA GLY A 252 5.75 -16.26 0.57
C GLY A 252 6.29 -17.22 1.63
N ASP A 253 5.58 -17.38 2.75
CA ASP A 253 6.03 -18.27 3.82
C ASP A 253 6.16 -19.73 3.34
N TRP A 254 7.17 -20.44 3.84
CA TRP A 254 7.53 -21.77 3.37
C TRP A 254 6.44 -22.82 3.62
N HIS A 255 5.66 -22.68 4.69
CA HIS A 255 4.58 -23.60 5.05
C HIS A 255 3.30 -23.42 4.23
N SER A 256 3.20 -22.37 3.41
CA SER A 256 1.97 -22.05 2.66
C SER A 256 2.24 -21.66 1.20
N THR A 257 3.33 -22.19 0.66
CA THR A 257 3.76 -21.97 -0.71
C THR A 257 4.24 -23.30 -1.32
N SER A 258 3.67 -23.67 -2.45
CA SER A 258 4.04 -24.86 -3.22
C SER A 258 4.40 -24.49 -4.67
N PRO A 259 5.20 -25.31 -5.38
CA PRO A 259 5.40 -25.12 -6.80
C PRO A 259 4.09 -25.38 -7.56
N VAL A 260 4.00 -24.82 -8.77
CA VAL A 260 2.85 -24.99 -9.67
C VAL A 260 3.28 -25.68 -10.96
N GLY A 261 2.34 -26.40 -11.55
CA GLY A 261 2.53 -27.07 -12.84
C GLY A 261 2.61 -26.10 -14.03
N GLU A 262 2.94 -26.68 -15.18
CA GLU A 262 2.77 -25.98 -16.46
C GLU A 262 1.27 -25.72 -16.72
N GLY A 263 0.92 -24.54 -17.21
CA GLY A 263 -0.47 -24.13 -17.42
C GLY A 263 -1.27 -23.77 -16.16
N GLU A 264 -0.80 -24.15 -14.97
CA GLU A 264 -1.44 -23.72 -13.72
C GLU A 264 -1.28 -22.21 -13.47
N ASP A 265 -2.31 -21.62 -12.85
CA ASP A 265 -2.35 -20.21 -12.46
C ASP A 265 -1.12 -19.81 -11.62
N GLU A 266 -0.64 -18.57 -11.80
CA GLU A 266 0.55 -18.03 -11.13
C GLU A 266 0.49 -18.19 -9.60
N ARG A 267 -0.69 -18.10 -9.01
CA ARG A 267 -0.90 -18.15 -7.57
C ARG A 267 -1.49 -19.47 -7.08
N ALA A 268 -1.67 -20.48 -7.94
CA ALA A 268 -2.24 -21.78 -7.56
C ALA A 268 -1.46 -22.51 -6.45
N GLY A 269 -0.18 -22.20 -6.29
CA GLY A 269 0.68 -22.75 -5.24
C GLY A 269 0.49 -22.10 -3.87
N ARG A 270 -0.29 -21.01 -3.78
CA ARG A 270 -0.62 -20.36 -2.52
C ARG A 270 -1.89 -20.98 -1.94
N TRP A 271 -1.84 -21.35 -0.66
CA TRP A 271 -3.00 -21.84 0.09
C TRP A 271 -3.69 -23.06 -0.56
N LYS A 272 -2.91 -23.94 -1.18
CA LYS A 272 -3.44 -25.15 -1.84
C LYS A 272 -4.27 -25.97 -0.84
N GLY A 273 -5.55 -26.15 -1.15
CA GLY A 273 -6.50 -26.86 -0.27
C GLY A 273 -7.18 -26.00 0.81
N GLN A 274 -7.03 -24.67 0.78
CA GLN A 274 -7.69 -23.74 1.73
C GLN A 274 -8.68 -22.81 1.01
N ASP A 275 -9.67 -22.30 1.73
CA ASP A 275 -10.63 -21.29 1.24
C ASP A 275 -10.07 -19.86 1.36
N LYS A 276 -8.89 -19.66 0.77
CA LYS A 276 -8.13 -18.40 0.85
C LYS A 276 -7.59 -18.01 -0.51
N THR A 277 -8.01 -16.83 -0.96
CA THR A 277 -7.65 -16.28 -2.28
C THR A 277 -6.74 -15.06 -2.20
N GLU A 278 -6.66 -14.40 -1.04
CA GLU A 278 -5.86 -13.19 -0.84
C GLU A 278 -5.22 -13.13 0.55
N CYS A 279 -4.08 -12.45 0.65
CA CYS A 279 -3.34 -12.27 1.90
C CYS A 279 -4.01 -11.20 2.79
N GLY A 280 -3.96 -11.36 4.12
CA GLY A 280 -4.49 -10.38 5.08
C GLY A 280 -3.97 -8.94 4.90
N ILE A 281 -2.76 -8.78 4.33
CA ILE A 281 -2.10 -7.51 3.95
C ILE A 281 -2.94 -6.67 2.96
N HIS A 282 -3.77 -7.33 2.14
CA HIS A 282 -4.51 -6.68 1.05
C HIS A 282 -6.02 -6.66 1.25
N ASN A 283 -6.53 -7.33 2.29
CA ASN A 283 -7.95 -7.30 2.60
C ASN A 283 -8.34 -5.90 3.09
N LYS A 284 -9.52 -5.41 2.67
CA LYS A 284 -10.08 -4.13 3.12
C LYS A 284 -10.27 -4.05 4.64
N LYS A 285 -10.52 -5.20 5.26
CA LYS A 285 -10.53 -5.41 6.70
C LYS A 285 -9.79 -6.70 7.01
N SER A 286 -8.94 -6.71 8.01
CA SER A 286 -8.29 -7.94 8.49
C SER A 286 -9.34 -9.04 8.80
N ARG A 287 -9.08 -10.29 8.39
CA ARG A 287 -9.95 -11.44 8.75
C ARG A 287 -10.02 -11.64 10.25
N TYR A 288 -8.93 -11.34 10.97
CA TYR A 288 -8.92 -11.40 12.43
C TYR A 288 -9.80 -10.32 13.06
N ALA A 289 -9.77 -9.08 12.56
CA ALA A 289 -10.66 -8.03 13.03
C ALA A 289 -12.14 -8.38 12.79
N GLN A 290 -12.44 -9.01 11.64
CA GLN A 290 -13.77 -9.54 11.36
C GLN A 290 -14.15 -10.70 12.31
N TYR A 291 -13.21 -11.60 12.61
CA TYR A 291 -13.40 -12.70 13.54
C TYR A 291 -13.75 -12.20 14.95
N ILE A 292 -13.00 -11.22 15.49
CA ILE A 292 -13.29 -10.60 16.78
C ILE A 292 -14.67 -9.91 16.76
N ALA A 293 -14.97 -9.12 15.72
CA ALA A 293 -16.27 -8.47 15.60
C ALA A 293 -17.45 -9.46 15.47
N ASN A 294 -17.21 -10.67 14.95
CA ASN A 294 -18.22 -11.74 14.91
C ASN A 294 -18.41 -12.39 16.29
N ILE A 295 -17.34 -12.61 17.04
CA ILE A 295 -17.41 -13.12 18.42
C ILE A 295 -18.16 -12.13 19.31
N GLU A 296 -17.82 -10.84 19.23
CA GLU A 296 -18.46 -9.79 20.03
C GLU A 296 -19.97 -9.73 19.74
N ARG A 297 -20.36 -9.78 18.45
CA ARG A 297 -21.78 -9.83 18.05
C ARG A 297 -22.49 -11.09 18.53
N GLY A 298 -21.84 -12.26 18.44
CA GLY A 298 -22.39 -13.52 18.94
C GLY A 298 -22.58 -13.50 20.47
N THR A 299 -21.63 -12.92 21.19
CA THR A 299 -21.69 -12.80 22.66
C THR A 299 -22.80 -11.84 23.10
N GLN A 300 -23.00 -10.75 22.35
CA GLN A 300 -24.12 -9.80 22.59
C GLN A 300 -25.50 -10.43 22.32
N GLN A 301 -25.63 -11.30 21.31
CA GLN A 301 -26.89 -12.00 21.05
C GLN A 301 -27.23 -13.04 22.12
N VAL A 302 -26.24 -13.73 22.68
CA VAL A 302 -26.44 -14.71 23.76
C VAL A 302 -26.73 -14.03 25.10
N SER A 303 -26.25 -12.80 25.31
CA SER A 303 -26.50 -12.01 26.53
C SER A 303 -27.84 -11.24 26.50
N ALA A 304 -28.53 -11.22 25.36
CA ALA A 304 -29.81 -10.54 25.15
C ALA A 304 -31.02 -11.49 25.18
N VAL A 305 -30.81 -12.77 25.52
CA VAL A 305 -31.81 -13.82 25.72
C VAL A 305 -31.79 -14.24 27.19
#